data_AF-A0A166R4T0-F1
#
_entry.id   AF-A0A166R4T0-F1
#
_cell.length_a   1.000
_cell.length_b   1.000
_cell.length_c   1.000
_cell.angle_alpha   90.00
_cell.angle_beta   90.00
_cell.angle_gamma   90.00
#
_symmetry.space_group_name_H-M   'P 1'
#
loop_
_entity.id
_entity.type
_entity.pdbx_description
1 polymer ?
#
loop_
_entity_poly.entity_id
_entity_poly.type
_entity_poly.pdbx_seq_one_letter_code
_entity_poly.pdbx_strand_id
1 'polypeptide(L)'
;MAVISDWIENIAGDETIEAVVIGPHYRDRFNSDKDENFNAAPLNKVISWEVAKPFLSYEYVNGYGGADCHPVFVWTATKIITITEYDGLTGPTWLPRNPIDIEPGFDGVEAAPWNA
;
A
#
# COMPACT_ATOMS: atom_id res chain seq x y z
N MET A 1 1.00 9.60 11.46
CA MET A 1 0.80 8.14 11.58
C MET A 1 -0.34 7.76 10.68
N ALA A 2 -0.15 6.72 9.89
CA ALA A 2 -1.16 6.19 8.98
C ALA A 2 -1.24 4.68 9.11
N VAL A 3 -2.30 4.10 8.54
CA VAL A 3 -2.57 2.66 8.51
C VAL A 3 -2.88 2.28 7.07
N ILE A 4 -2.11 1.35 6.50
CA ILE A 4 -2.22 1.00 5.06
C ILE A 4 -3.61 0.44 4.77
N SER A 5 -4.16 -0.38 5.68
CA SER A 5 -5.50 -0.92 5.47
C SER A 5 -6.58 0.14 5.32
N ASP A 6 -6.48 1.24 6.07
CA ASP A 6 -7.47 2.30 6.05
C ASP A 6 -7.37 3.08 4.74
N TRP A 7 -6.15 3.32 4.23
CA TRP A 7 -5.95 3.92 2.92
C TRP A 7 -6.54 3.07 1.79
N ILE A 8 -6.28 1.76 1.83
CA ILE A 8 -6.79 0.83 0.83
C ILE A 8 -8.32 0.82 0.85
N GLU A 9 -8.94 0.70 2.03
CA GLU A 9 -10.40 0.66 2.16
C GLU A 9 -11.04 1.98 1.72
N ASN A 10 -10.43 3.12 2.04
CA ASN A 10 -10.90 4.43 1.60
C ASN A 10 -10.85 4.60 0.07
N ILE A 11 -9.78 4.12 -0.58
CA ILE A 11 -9.64 4.20 -2.05
C ILE A 11 -10.55 3.19 -2.76
N ALA A 12 -10.68 1.99 -2.21
CA ALA A 12 -11.61 0.98 -2.71
C ALA A 12 -13.06 1.50 -2.68
N GLY A 13 -13.43 2.20 -1.60
CA GLY A 13 -14.80 2.66 -1.40
C GLY A 13 -15.75 1.48 -1.27
N ASP A 14 -16.81 1.45 -2.07
CA ASP A 14 -17.78 0.35 -2.09
C ASP A 14 -17.32 -0.86 -2.93
N GLU A 15 -16.17 -0.78 -3.60
CA GLU A 15 -15.68 -1.89 -4.42
C GLU A 15 -15.08 -3.00 -3.55
N THR A 16 -15.43 -4.24 -3.87
CA THR A 16 -14.77 -5.42 -3.29
C THR A 16 -13.28 -5.43 -3.65
N ILE A 17 -12.43 -5.63 -2.64
CA ILE A 17 -11.02 -5.91 -2.82
C ILE A 17 -10.85 -7.37 -3.22
N GLU A 18 -10.44 -7.61 -4.46
CA GLU A 18 -10.40 -8.94 -5.08
C GLU A 18 -9.11 -9.70 -4.78
N ALA A 19 -7.99 -8.98 -4.68
CA ALA A 19 -6.67 -9.57 -4.52
C ALA A 19 -5.68 -8.56 -3.92
N VAL A 20 -4.72 -9.08 -3.16
CA VAL A 20 -3.60 -8.31 -2.61
C VAL A 20 -2.28 -9.04 -2.83
N VAL A 21 -1.22 -8.28 -3.07
CA VAL A 21 0.17 -8.72 -2.94
C VAL A 21 0.89 -7.78 -1.98
N ILE A 22 1.54 -8.33 -0.96
CA ILE A 22 2.35 -7.58 0.01
C ILE A 22 3.82 -7.79 -0.35
N GLY A 23 4.57 -6.72 -0.59
CA GLY A 23 6.03 -6.77 -0.76
C GLY A 23 6.76 -6.62 0.58
N PRO A 24 8.08 -6.86 0.62
CA PRO A 24 8.86 -6.85 1.88
C PRO A 24 8.90 -5.46 2.53
N HIS A 25 8.89 -5.44 3.86
CA HIS A 25 9.10 -4.24 4.65
C HIS A 25 10.54 -3.74 4.55
N TYR A 26 10.79 -2.45 4.77
CA TYR A 26 12.16 -1.92 4.86
C TYR A 26 13.03 -2.69 5.88
N ARG A 27 12.44 -3.01 7.04
CA ARG A 27 13.14 -3.77 8.10
C ARG A 27 13.51 -5.20 7.69
N ASP A 28 12.78 -5.81 6.76
CA ASP A 28 13.10 -7.15 6.23
C ASP A 28 14.34 -7.13 5.32
N ARG A 29 14.69 -5.97 4.77
CA ARG A 29 15.82 -5.84 3.83
C ARG A 29 17.12 -5.37 4.48
N PHE A 30 17.04 -4.54 5.52
CA PHE A 30 18.21 -3.84 6.07
C PHE A 30 18.70 -4.38 7.42
N ASN A 31 17.96 -5.30 8.04
CA ASN A 31 18.37 -5.94 9.30
C ASN A 31 18.74 -7.41 9.04
N SER A 32 19.91 -7.63 8.41
CA SER A 32 20.41 -8.97 8.05
C SER A 32 20.65 -9.90 9.24
N ASP A 33 20.62 -9.37 10.46
CA ASP A 33 21.02 -10.08 11.68
C ASP A 33 19.84 -10.64 12.48
N LYS A 34 18.61 -10.56 11.96
CA LYS A 34 17.43 -11.16 12.59
C LYS A 34 16.57 -11.85 11.54
N ASP A 35 16.48 -13.18 11.63
CA ASP A 35 15.61 -14.08 10.84
C ASP A 35 14.09 -13.83 11.05
N GLU A 36 13.69 -12.69 11.62
CA GLU A 36 12.31 -12.38 11.95
C GLU A 36 11.77 -11.35 10.95
N ASN A 37 11.04 -11.83 9.93
CA ASN A 37 10.19 -10.98 9.09
C ASN A 37 9.35 -10.07 10.00
N PHE A 38 9.29 -8.78 9.70
CA PHE A 38 8.71 -7.72 10.55
C PHE A 38 7.37 -8.13 11.21
N ASN A 39 6.46 -8.72 10.44
CA ASN A 39 5.20 -9.25 10.95
C ASN A 39 4.78 -10.58 10.28
N ALA A 40 5.73 -11.31 9.68
CA ALA A 40 5.49 -12.58 8.99
C ALA A 40 4.38 -12.56 7.91
N ALA A 41 4.15 -11.41 7.26
CA ALA A 41 3.24 -11.31 6.13
C ALA A 41 3.58 -12.34 5.03
N PRO A 42 2.57 -12.89 4.31
CA PRO A 42 2.79 -13.79 3.18
C PRO A 42 3.30 -13.03 1.95
N LEU A 43 4.58 -12.64 1.98
CA LEU A 43 5.20 -11.76 0.99
C LEU A 43 5.17 -12.33 -0.43
N ASN A 44 4.98 -11.44 -1.41
CA ASN A 44 5.05 -11.71 -2.85
C ASN A 44 4.08 -12.80 -3.33
N LYS A 45 2.97 -13.01 -2.61
CA LYS A 45 1.91 -13.94 -2.97
C LYS A 45 0.60 -13.19 -3.17
N VAL A 46 -0.20 -13.67 -4.11
CA VAL A 46 -1.59 -13.22 -4.27
C VAL A 46 -2.43 -13.84 -3.16
N ILE A 47 -3.02 -13.00 -2.32
CA ILE A 47 -3.85 -13.39 -1.17
C ILE A 47 -5.16 -12.59 -1.17
N SER A 48 -6.15 -13.04 -0.39
CA SER A 48 -7.41 -12.31 -0.22
C SER A 48 -7.25 -11.13 0.75
N TRP A 49 -8.21 -10.20 0.73
CA TRP A 49 -8.20 -9.05 1.64
C TRP A 49 -8.26 -9.48 3.11
N GLU A 50 -9.06 -10.49 3.43
CA GLU A 50 -9.23 -10.98 4.81
C GLU A 50 -7.92 -11.53 5.37
N VAL A 51 -7.08 -12.13 4.52
CA VAL A 51 -5.74 -12.60 4.88
C VAL A 51 -4.75 -11.43 4.96
N ALA A 52 -4.82 -10.48 4.03
CA ALA A 52 -3.89 -9.35 3.95
C ALA A 52 -4.08 -8.31 5.07
N LYS A 53 -5.33 -7.96 5.37
CA LYS A 53 -5.70 -6.82 6.22
C LYS A 53 -4.96 -6.81 7.57
N PRO A 54 -4.92 -7.91 8.36
CA PRO A 54 -4.22 -7.91 9.63
C PRO A 54 -2.73 -7.52 9.54
N PHE A 55 -2.06 -7.84 8.44
CA PHE A 55 -0.64 -7.50 8.22
C PHE A 55 -0.43 -6.04 7.78
N LEU A 56 -1.49 -5.34 7.39
CA LEU A 56 -1.48 -3.96 6.89
C LEU A 56 -2.17 -2.98 7.86
N SER A 57 -2.77 -3.49 8.94
CA SER A 57 -3.45 -2.72 9.99
C SER A 57 -2.52 -2.33 11.15
N TYR A 58 -1.32 -1.82 10.85
CA TYR A 58 -0.39 -1.28 11.84
C TYR A 58 -0.04 0.18 11.54
N GLU A 59 0.29 0.93 12.59
CA GLU A 59 0.70 2.32 12.43
C GLU A 59 2.13 2.42 11.88
N TYR A 60 2.34 3.27 10.89
CA TYR A 60 3.66 3.68 10.42
C TYR A 60 3.75 5.20 10.26
N VAL A 61 4.99 5.67 10.23
CA VAL A 61 5.32 7.07 10.02
C VAL A 61 5.13 7.37 8.53
N ASN A 62 4.17 8.25 8.23
CA ASN A 62 3.99 8.87 6.92
C ASN A 62 4.57 10.29 6.95
N GLY A 63 5.01 10.83 5.80
CA GLY A 63 5.77 12.09 5.74
C GLY A 63 7.28 11.87 5.62
N TYR A 64 8.08 12.94 5.63
CA TYR A 64 9.54 12.90 5.40
C TYR A 64 10.28 11.88 6.29
N GLY A 65 10.77 10.79 5.70
CA GLY A 65 11.52 9.72 6.35
C GLY A 65 11.70 8.51 5.43
N GLY A 66 12.38 7.44 5.86
CA GLY A 66 12.42 6.19 5.09
C GLY A 66 11.06 5.48 5.10
N ALA A 67 10.73 4.74 4.03
CA ALA A 67 9.51 3.93 3.94
C ALA A 67 9.47 2.82 5.01
N ASP A 68 9.01 3.12 6.23
CA ASP A 68 8.81 2.13 7.31
C ASP A 68 7.45 1.42 7.16
N CYS A 69 7.13 0.97 5.94
CA CYS A 69 5.90 0.26 5.63
C CYS A 69 6.11 -0.85 4.57
N HIS A 70 5.05 -1.63 4.30
CA HIS A 70 5.07 -2.59 3.19
C HIS A 70 4.57 -1.92 1.90
N PRO A 71 5.24 -2.10 0.75
CA PRO A 71 4.62 -1.82 -0.54
C PRO A 71 3.54 -2.87 -0.82
N VAL A 72 2.48 -2.47 -1.53
CA VAL A 72 1.36 -3.37 -1.85
C VAL A 72 0.91 -3.18 -3.30
N PHE A 73 0.35 -4.23 -3.88
CA PHE A 73 -0.59 -4.09 -4.98
C PHE A 73 -1.93 -4.66 -4.54
N VAL A 74 -3.00 -3.89 -4.72
CA VAL A 74 -4.36 -4.29 -4.36
C VAL A 74 -5.25 -4.08 -5.57
N TRP A 75 -6.05 -5.09 -5.91
CA TRP A 75 -6.98 -5.01 -7.04
C TRP A 75 -8.42 -4.90 -6.54
N THR A 76 -9.15 -3.96 -7.12
CA THR A 76 -10.62 -3.94 -7.11
C THR A 76 -11.13 -4.18 -8.54
N ALA A 77 -12.44 -4.11 -8.74
CA ALA A 77 -13.03 -4.21 -10.07
C ALA A 77 -12.48 -3.15 -11.04
N THR A 78 -12.19 -1.93 -10.55
CA THR A 78 -11.76 -0.80 -11.39
C THR A 78 -10.39 -0.23 -11.08
N LYS A 79 -9.80 -0.53 -9.91
CA LYS A 79 -8.56 0.11 -9.44
C LYS A 79 -7.45 -0.90 -9.16
N ILE A 80 -6.22 -0.44 -9.32
CA ILE A 80 -5.00 -1.04 -8.77
C ILE A 80 -4.44 -0.05 -7.76
N ILE A 81 -4.57 -0.33 -6.47
CA ILE A 81 -4.12 0.52 -5.37
C ILE A 81 -2.70 0.10 -4.98
N THR A 82 -1.82 1.07 -4.76
CA THR A 82 -0.45 0.85 -4.32
C THR A 82 0.01 1.96 -3.37
N ILE A 83 1.17 1.77 -2.77
CA ILE A 83 1.85 2.76 -1.93
C ILE A 83 3.01 3.33 -2.74
N THR A 84 3.08 4.66 -2.79
CA THR A 84 4.20 5.39 -3.39
C THR A 84 5.07 6.00 -2.30
N GLU A 85 6.35 6.11 -2.61
CA GLU A 85 7.30 6.85 -1.79
C GLU A 85 8.13 7.73 -2.71
N TYR A 86 8.21 9.01 -2.37
CA TYR A 86 9.04 9.98 -3.08
C TYR A 86 9.65 10.99 -2.10
N ASP A 87 10.98 11.10 -2.09
CA ASP A 87 11.74 12.02 -1.22
C ASP A 87 11.34 11.89 0.27
N GLY A 88 11.16 10.64 0.69
CA GLY A 88 10.74 10.24 2.00
C GLY A 88 9.24 10.35 2.27
N LEU A 89 8.45 10.89 1.36
CA LEU A 89 7.01 11.06 1.52
C LEU A 89 6.27 9.83 1.04
N THR A 90 5.80 9.01 1.99
CA THR A 90 5.00 7.81 1.69
C THR A 90 3.51 8.13 1.69
N GLY A 91 2.80 7.72 0.64
CA GLY A 91 1.36 7.95 0.46
C GLY A 91 0.66 6.88 -0.36
N PRO A 92 -0.68 6.80 -0.31
CA PRO A 92 -1.42 5.88 -1.15
C PRO A 92 -1.72 6.50 -2.52
N THR A 93 -1.71 5.67 -3.55
CA THR A 93 -2.10 6.03 -4.91
C THR A 93 -2.93 4.90 -5.52
N TRP A 94 -3.57 5.15 -6.65
CA TRP A 94 -4.14 4.08 -7.44
C TRP A 94 -4.04 4.36 -8.95
N LEU A 95 -4.10 3.29 -9.72
CA LEU A 95 -4.14 3.31 -11.18
C LEU A 95 -5.43 2.65 -11.66
N PRO A 96 -6.02 3.08 -12.79
CA PRO A 96 -7.16 2.37 -13.34
C PRO A 96 -6.73 0.97 -13.81
N ARG A 97 -7.53 -0.04 -13.48
CA ARG A 97 -7.29 -1.43 -13.90
C ARG A 97 -7.49 -1.62 -15.40
N ASN A 98 -8.42 -0.86 -15.98
CA ASN A 98 -8.77 -0.87 -17.40
C ASN A 98 -8.71 0.56 -17.96
N PRO A 99 -8.53 0.75 -19.27
CA PRO A 99 -8.51 2.09 -19.87
C PRO A 99 -9.80 2.86 -19.59
N ILE A 100 -9.64 4.08 -19.07
CA ILE A 100 -10.70 5.06 -18.83
C ILE A 100 -10.15 6.46 -19.12
N ASP A 101 -11.04 7.42 -19.39
CA ASP A 101 -10.66 8.82 -19.42
C ASP A 101 -10.36 9.28 -17.99
N ILE A 102 -9.12 9.70 -17.72
CA ILE A 102 -8.65 10.11 -16.40
C ILE A 102 -7.48 11.09 -16.51
N GLU A 103 -7.31 11.96 -15.52
CA GLU A 103 -6.11 12.78 -15.35
C GLU A 103 -5.06 12.00 -14.54
N PRO A 104 -3.90 11.64 -15.11
CA PRO A 104 -2.85 10.95 -14.38
C PRO A 104 -1.98 11.92 -13.57
N GLY A 105 -1.63 11.55 -12.33
CA GLY A 105 -0.51 12.14 -11.60
C GLY A 105 0.81 11.44 -11.91
N PHE A 106 1.92 11.95 -11.35
CA PHE A 106 3.26 11.38 -11.58
C PHE A 106 3.39 9.94 -11.08
N ASP A 107 2.73 9.63 -9.97
CA ASP A 107 2.76 8.32 -9.34
C ASP A 107 1.39 7.63 -9.35
N GLY A 108 0.52 7.98 -10.30
CA GLY A 108 -0.86 7.51 -10.40
C GLY A 108 -1.88 8.57 -9.97
N VAL A 109 -3.11 8.15 -9.70
CA VAL A 109 -4.14 9.06 -9.17
C VAL A 109 -3.98 9.14 -7.66
N GLU A 110 -3.44 10.25 -7.22
CA GLU A 110 -3.17 10.52 -5.82
C GLU A 110 -4.50 10.64 -5.05
N ALA A 111 -4.69 9.75 -4.09
CA ALA A 111 -5.79 9.90 -3.13
C ALA A 111 -5.35 10.97 -2.14
N ALA A 112 -5.76 12.22 -2.38
CA ALA A 112 -5.32 13.39 -1.61
C ALA A 112 -5.23 13.13 -0.09
N PRO A 113 -4.12 13.57 0.54
CA PRO A 113 -4.28 14.47 1.67
C PRO A 113 -3.26 15.63 1.62
N TRP A 114 -2.89 16.13 0.44
CA TRP A 114 -1.89 17.22 0.31
C TRP A 114 -2.35 18.57 0.89
N ASN A 115 -3.59 18.65 1.37
CA ASN A 115 -4.07 19.77 2.18
C ASN A 115 -3.91 19.43 3.67
N ALA A 116 -2.68 19.52 4.17
CA ALA A 116 -2.39 19.68 5.59
C ALA A 116 -1.58 20.97 5.78
#